data_AF-A0A9W8I606-F1
#
_entry.id   AF-A0A9W8I606-F1
#
_cell.length_a   1.000
_cell.length_b   1.000
_cell.length_c   1.000
_cell.angle_alpha   90.00
_cell.angle_beta   90.00
_cell.angle_gamma   90.00
#
_symmetry.space_group_name_H-M   'P 1'
#
loop_
_entity.id
_entity.type
_entity.pdbx_description
1 polymer ?
#
loop_
_entity_poly.entity_id
_entity_poly.type
_entity_poly.pdbx_seq_one_letter_code
_entity_poly.pdbx_strand_id
1 'polypeptide(L)'
;MTTEIEDGVLAGAHSYWQTVNLTGMLRELDETGLEIVDNQKTSLQERRKLAEKTKAFRTIPDTEKLEEFKPLLRAYQHEIDALTKRMKFAENGFLKLFKSLSEAPDPEPFLAGLIEQRQQTRSLIEQESE
;
A
#
# COMPACT_ATOMS: atom_id res chain seq x y z
N MET A 1 23.82 -6.77 28.01
CA MET A 1 22.72 -6.35 28.90
C MET A 1 21.53 -7.12 28.40
N THR A 2 21.22 -8.24 29.03
CA THR A 2 20.13 -9.14 28.65
C THR A 2 18.83 -8.34 28.72
N THR A 3 18.19 -8.11 27.59
CA THR A 3 16.85 -7.54 27.58
C THR A 3 15.91 -8.70 27.88
N GLU A 4 15.77 -9.06 29.16
CA GLU A 4 14.71 -9.96 29.58
C GLU A 4 13.38 -9.26 29.27
N ILE A 5 12.78 -9.64 28.13
CA ILE A 5 11.45 -9.19 27.77
C ILE A 5 10.48 -9.96 28.66
N GLU A 6 9.70 -9.24 29.45
CA GLU A 6 8.68 -9.84 30.30
C GLU A 6 7.72 -10.71 29.47
N ASP A 7 7.43 -11.92 29.93
CA ASP A 7 6.57 -12.89 29.22
C ASP A 7 5.21 -12.31 28.82
N GLY A 8 4.67 -11.40 29.64
CA GLY A 8 3.42 -10.69 29.34
C GLY A 8 3.51 -9.77 28.12
N VAL A 9 4.66 -9.12 27.92
CA VAL A 9 4.92 -8.25 26.76
C VAL A 9 5.08 -9.09 25.49
N LEU A 10 5.77 -10.23 25.58
CA LEU A 10 5.92 -11.18 24.47
C LEU A 10 4.57 -11.79 24.05
N ALA A 11 3.74 -12.20 25.01
CA ALA A 11 2.40 -12.73 24.75
C ALA A 11 1.48 -11.68 24.10
N GLY A 12 1.54 -10.43 24.58
CA GLY A 12 0.83 -9.30 23.99
C GLY A 12 1.25 -9.02 22.56
N ALA A 13 2.57 -8.99 22.30
CA ALA A 13 3.10 -8.79 20.95
C ALA A 13 2.70 -9.91 19.99
N HIS A 14 2.77 -11.17 20.42
CA HIS A 14 2.33 -12.32 19.62
C HIS A 14 0.83 -12.22 19.27
N SER A 15 -0.03 -11.93 20.25
CA SER A 15 -1.47 -11.75 20.02
C SER A 15 -1.77 -10.60 19.03
N TYR A 16 -1.02 -9.50 19.15
CA TYR A 16 -1.15 -8.36 18.24
C TYR A 16 -0.77 -8.76 16.81
N TRP A 17 0.40 -9.40 16.62
CA TRP A 17 0.86 -9.83 15.29
C TRP A 17 -0.03 -10.92 14.66
N GLN A 18 -0.67 -11.76 15.46
CA GLN A 18 -1.73 -12.66 14.97
C GLN A 18 -2.92 -11.87 14.43
N THR A 19 -3.31 -10.79 15.11
CA THR A 19 -4.42 -9.91 14.68
C THR A 19 -4.06 -9.14 13.41
N VAL A 20 -2.82 -8.65 13.29
CA VAL A 20 -2.31 -8.00 12.07
C VAL A 20 -2.41 -8.93 10.87
N ASN A 21 -2.24 -10.24 11.07
CA ASN A 21 -2.28 -11.25 10.01
C ASN A 21 -1.44 -10.82 8.80
N LEU A 22 -0.12 -10.66 9.01
CA LEU A 22 0.79 -10.10 8.01
C LEU A 22 0.65 -10.78 6.64
N THR A 23 0.48 -12.10 6.61
CA THR A 23 0.26 -12.85 5.36
C THR A 23 -1.02 -12.43 4.63
N GLY A 24 -2.12 -12.25 5.36
CA GLY A 24 -3.37 -11.76 4.79
C GLY A 24 -3.23 -10.30 4.30
N MET A 25 -2.62 -9.45 5.11
CA MET A 25 -2.37 -8.05 4.76
C MET A 25 -1.51 -7.91 3.50
N LEU A 26 -0.44 -8.72 3.36
CA LEU A 26 0.41 -8.72 2.17
C LEU A 26 -0.37 -9.13 0.91
N ARG A 27 -1.28 -10.12 1.02
CA ARG A 27 -2.14 -10.51 -0.12
C ARG A 27 -3.07 -9.38 -0.54
N GLU A 28 -3.70 -8.69 0.41
CA GLU A 28 -4.55 -7.53 0.11
C GLU A 28 -3.75 -6.37 -0.52
N LEU A 29 -2.49 -6.20 -0.10
CA LEU A 29 -1.58 -5.23 -0.71
C LEU A 29 -1.17 -5.61 -2.12
N ASP A 30 -0.94 -6.90 -2.40
CA ASP A 30 -0.66 -7.37 -3.76
C ASP A 30 -1.83 -7.06 -4.69
N GLU A 31 -3.06 -7.32 -4.26
CA GLU A 31 -4.28 -6.98 -5.01
C GLU A 31 -4.39 -5.46 -5.23
N THR A 32 -4.15 -4.68 -4.17
CA THR A 32 -4.13 -3.19 -4.25
C THR A 32 -3.04 -2.71 -5.22
N GLY A 33 -1.86 -3.32 -5.20
CA GLY A 33 -0.74 -3.00 -6.08
C GLY A 33 -1.04 -3.29 -7.54
N LEU A 34 -1.66 -4.43 -7.84
CA LEU A 34 -2.10 -4.77 -9.19
C LEU A 34 -3.11 -3.75 -9.73
N GLU A 35 -4.10 -3.37 -8.91
CA GLU A 35 -5.09 -2.36 -9.26
C GLU A 35 -4.46 -0.96 -9.45
N ILE A 36 -3.45 -0.59 -8.66
CA ILE A 36 -2.68 0.65 -8.88
C ILE A 36 -1.99 0.63 -10.25
N VAL A 37 -1.35 -0.49 -10.60
CA VAL A 37 -0.67 -0.65 -11.90
C VAL A 37 -1.67 -0.55 -13.06
N ASP A 38 -2.85 -1.16 -12.93
CA ASP A 38 -3.89 -1.04 -13.95
C ASP A 38 -4.43 0.39 -14.08
N ASN A 39 -4.66 1.06 -12.95
CA ASN A 39 -5.06 2.46 -12.91
C ASN A 39 -4.03 3.40 -13.55
N GLN A 40 -2.74 3.11 -13.42
CA GLN A 40 -1.67 3.85 -14.11
C GLN A 40 -1.73 3.65 -15.62
N LYS A 41 -1.92 2.42 -16.11
CA LYS A 41 -2.09 2.14 -17.54
C LYS A 41 -3.30 2.87 -18.11
N THR A 42 -4.43 2.80 -17.41
CA THR A 42 -5.66 3.50 -17.78
C THR A 42 -5.45 5.03 -17.79
N SER A 43 -4.73 5.60 -16.82
CA SER A 43 -4.41 7.04 -16.82
C SER A 43 -3.60 7.48 -18.03
N LEU A 44 -2.62 6.68 -18.45
CA LEU A 44 -1.83 6.99 -19.63
C LEU A 44 -2.69 6.96 -20.90
N GLN A 45 -3.59 5.99 -21.03
CA GLN A 45 -4.47 5.86 -22.19
C GLN A 45 -5.49 7.00 -22.26
N GLU A 46 -6.19 7.29 -21.16
CA GLU A 46 -7.21 8.34 -21.13
C GLU A 46 -6.60 9.73 -21.33
N ARG A 47 -5.41 9.99 -20.78
CA ARG A 47 -4.69 11.24 -21.03
C ARG A 47 -4.30 11.42 -22.49
N ARG A 48 -3.92 10.34 -23.18
CA ARG A 48 -3.66 10.36 -24.63
C ARG A 48 -4.94 10.68 -25.42
N LYS A 49 -6.05 10.00 -25.13
CA LYS A 49 -7.36 10.26 -25.76
C LYS A 49 -7.80 11.71 -25.55
N LEU A 50 -7.62 12.25 -24.35
CA LEU A 50 -7.96 13.63 -24.04
C LEU A 50 -7.09 14.61 -24.84
N ALA A 51 -5.77 14.36 -24.92
CA ALA A 51 -4.87 15.18 -25.73
C ALA A 51 -5.24 15.16 -27.23
N GLU A 52 -5.62 14.00 -27.75
CA GLU A 52 -6.11 13.85 -29.13
C GLU A 52 -7.40 14.63 -29.37
N LYS A 53 -8.38 14.54 -28.46
CA LYS A 53 -9.61 15.34 -28.52
C LYS A 53 -9.34 16.84 -28.49
N THR A 54 -8.43 17.29 -27.64
CA THR A 54 -8.04 18.71 -27.57
C THR A 54 -7.36 19.18 -28.85
N LYS A 55 -6.51 18.33 -29.44
CA LYS A 55 -5.89 18.63 -30.74
C LYS A 55 -6.93 18.71 -31.85
N ALA A 56 -7.88 17.77 -31.89
CA ALA A 56 -8.97 17.77 -32.86
C ALA A 56 -9.83 19.03 -32.73
N PHE A 57 -10.24 19.39 -31.51
CA PHE A 57 -10.99 20.61 -31.23
C PHE A 57 -10.31 21.87 -31.76
N ARG A 58 -8.97 21.96 -31.63
CA ARG A 58 -8.19 23.11 -32.15
C ARG A 58 -8.29 23.26 -33.67
N THR A 59 -8.51 22.17 -34.40
CA THR A 59 -8.62 22.17 -35.87
C THR A 59 -10.02 22.47 -36.39
N ILE A 60 -11.03 22.52 -35.52
CA ILE A 60 -12.43 22.79 -35.88
C ILE A 60 -12.58 24.27 -36.26
N PRO A 61 -13.37 24.63 -37.29
CA PRO A 61 -13.71 26.02 -37.59
C PRO A 61 -14.41 26.72 -36.41
N ASP A 62 -14.17 28.01 -36.21
CA ASP A 62 -14.72 28.76 -35.07
C ASP A 62 -16.26 28.74 -35.02
N THR A 63 -16.92 28.64 -36.17
CA THR A 63 -18.37 28.54 -36.29
C THR A 63 -18.94 27.24 -35.72
N GLU A 64 -18.14 26.17 -35.68
CA GLU A 64 -18.53 24.82 -35.22
C GLU A 64 -17.99 24.49 -33.82
N LYS A 65 -17.00 25.25 -33.32
CA LYS A 65 -16.38 25.02 -32.00
C LYS A 65 -17.36 25.05 -30.84
N LEU A 66 -18.40 25.89 -30.91
CA LEU A 66 -19.35 26.01 -29.80
C LEU A 66 -20.06 24.67 -29.50
N GLU A 67 -20.34 23.89 -30.54
CA GLU A 67 -21.01 22.59 -30.43
C GLU A 67 -20.11 21.54 -29.75
N GLU A 68 -18.82 21.58 -30.08
CA GLU A 68 -17.81 20.62 -29.58
C GLU A 68 -17.18 21.02 -28.23
N PHE A 69 -17.38 22.27 -27.81
CA PHE A 69 -16.84 22.76 -26.54
C PHE A 69 -17.42 22.00 -25.33
N LYS A 70 -18.73 21.77 -25.32
CA LYS A 70 -19.42 21.09 -24.21
C LYS A 70 -19.00 19.61 -24.08
N PRO A 71 -18.93 18.82 -25.17
CA PRO A 71 -18.30 17.49 -25.15
C PRO A 71 -16.85 17.50 -24.63
N LEU A 72 -16.03 18.45 -25.08
CA LEU A 72 -14.63 18.54 -24.64
C LEU A 72 -14.53 18.83 -23.15
N LEU A 73 -15.28 19.81 -22.63
CA LEU A 73 -15.30 20.15 -21.22
C LEU A 73 -15.71 18.96 -20.35
N ARG A 74 -16.74 18.21 -20.78
CA ARG A 74 -17.16 16.97 -20.09
C ARG A 74 -16.05 15.91 -20.07
N ALA A 75 -15.27 15.79 -21.15
CA ALA A 75 -14.15 14.85 -21.21
C ALA A 75 -13.05 15.22 -20.20
N TYR A 76 -12.73 16.52 -20.08
CA TYR A 76 -11.79 17.01 -19.06
C TYR A 76 -12.30 16.74 -17.65
N GLN A 77 -13.57 17.05 -17.37
CA GLN A 77 -14.14 16.83 -16.05
C GLN A 77 -14.13 15.35 -15.67
N HIS A 78 -14.50 14.47 -16.60
CA HIS A 78 -14.44 13.03 -16.39
C HIS A 78 -13.02 12.55 -16.03
N GLU A 79 -11.99 13.02 -16.73
CA GLU A 79 -10.60 12.63 -16.43
C GLU A 79 -10.13 13.18 -15.07
N ILE A 80 -10.56 14.39 -14.67
CA ILE A 80 -10.27 14.95 -13.34
C ILE A 80 -10.92 14.10 -12.23
N ASP A 81 -12.19 13.73 -12.40
CA ASP A 81 -12.91 12.89 -11.44
C ASP A 81 -12.26 11.50 -11.36
N ALA A 82 -11.91 10.91 -12.50
CA ALA A 82 -11.23 9.63 -12.57
C ALA A 82 -9.83 9.68 -11.94
N LEU A 83 -9.06 10.77 -12.17
CA LEU A 83 -7.75 10.98 -11.54
C LEU A 83 -7.90 11.05 -10.01
N THR A 84 -8.87 11.81 -9.52
CA THR A 84 -9.16 11.93 -8.09
C THR A 84 -9.53 10.58 -7.48
N LYS A 85 -10.34 9.78 -8.17
CA LYS A 85 -10.73 8.43 -7.72
C LYS A 85 -9.51 7.50 -7.59
N ARG A 86 -8.63 7.49 -8.59
CA ARG A 86 -7.41 6.66 -8.61
C ARG A 86 -6.40 7.08 -7.55
N MET A 87 -6.23 8.38 -7.34
CA MET A 87 -5.39 8.92 -6.27
C MET A 87 -5.89 8.46 -4.90
N LYS A 88 -7.18 8.66 -4.60
CA LYS A 88 -7.79 8.24 -3.34
C LYS A 88 -7.66 6.74 -3.09
N PHE A 89 -7.78 5.93 -4.14
CA PHE A 89 -7.59 4.48 -4.03
C PHE A 89 -6.18 4.14 -3.51
N ALA A 90 -5.14 4.72 -4.12
CA ALA A 90 -3.76 4.50 -3.70
C ALA A 90 -3.46 5.05 -2.30
N GLU A 91 -3.93 6.25 -1.98
CA GLU A 91 -3.77 6.88 -0.66
C GLU A 91 -4.43 6.06 0.45
N ASN A 92 -5.66 5.59 0.22
CA ASN A 92 -6.38 4.75 1.19
C ASN A 92 -5.67 3.42 1.43
N GLY A 93 -5.15 2.80 0.36
CA GLY A 93 -4.36 1.57 0.47
C GLY A 93 -3.10 1.79 1.32
N PHE A 94 -2.37 2.87 1.06
CA PHE A 94 -1.19 3.25 1.85
C PHE A 94 -1.52 3.52 3.32
N LEU A 95 -2.55 4.34 3.59
CA LEU A 95 -2.93 4.70 4.96
C LEU A 95 -3.43 3.50 5.77
N LYS A 96 -4.12 2.55 5.13
CA LYS A 96 -4.52 1.29 5.76
C LYS A 96 -3.30 0.49 6.23
N LEU A 97 -2.30 0.35 5.37
CA LEU A 97 -1.04 -0.33 5.69
C LEU A 97 -0.29 0.40 6.81
N PHE A 98 -0.10 1.71 6.64
CA PHE A 98 0.62 2.54 7.59
C PHE A 98 0.00 2.42 8.98
N LYS A 99 -1.34 2.54 9.09
CA LYS A 99 -2.04 2.37 10.35
C LYS A 99 -1.74 1.02 11.00
N SER A 100 -1.90 -0.08 10.26
CA SER A 100 -1.68 -1.43 10.78
C SER A 100 -0.26 -1.68 11.26
N LEU A 101 0.74 -1.10 10.59
CA LEU A 101 2.15 -1.25 10.99
C LEU A 101 2.55 -0.27 12.10
N SER A 102 2.01 0.94 12.10
CA SER A 102 2.33 1.97 13.11
C SER A 102 1.83 1.64 14.51
N GLU A 103 0.76 0.84 14.58
CA GLU A 103 0.19 0.36 15.84
C GLU A 103 0.82 -0.98 16.29
N ALA A 104 1.59 -1.64 15.42
CA ALA A 104 2.23 -2.91 15.72
C ALA A 104 3.49 -2.73 16.58
N PRO A 105 3.71 -3.60 17.59
CA PRO A 105 4.93 -3.57 18.37
C PRO A 105 6.13 -3.99 17.50
N ASP A 106 7.26 -3.31 17.68
CA ASP A 106 8.49 -3.57 16.94
C ASP A 106 8.93 -5.04 17.13
N PRO A 107 9.06 -5.85 16.05
CA PRO A 107 9.44 -7.24 16.17
C PRO A 107 10.91 -7.47 16.59
N GLU A 108 11.81 -6.50 16.40
CA GLU A 108 13.26 -6.70 16.58
C GLU A 108 13.64 -7.16 18.00
N PRO A 109 13.17 -6.52 19.09
CA PRO A 109 13.58 -6.91 20.44
C PRO A 109 13.15 -8.35 20.77
N PHE A 110 11.97 -8.77 20.31
CA PHE A 110 11.45 -10.11 20.53
C PHE A 110 12.26 -11.17 19.78
N LEU A 111 12.68 -10.87 18.54
CA LEU A 111 13.53 -11.77 17.75
C LEU A 111 14.92 -11.89 18.38
N ALA A 112 15.50 -10.79 18.87
CA ALA A 112 16.78 -10.78 19.57
C ALA A 112 16.72 -11.66 20.83
N GLY A 113 15.71 -11.46 21.69
CA GLY A 113 15.51 -12.28 22.89
C GLY A 113 15.38 -13.78 22.57
N LEU A 114 14.65 -14.13 21.51
CA LEU A 114 14.45 -15.52 21.10
C LEU A 114 15.71 -16.18 20.49
N ILE A 115 16.62 -15.38 19.92
CA ILE A 115 17.94 -15.84 19.49
C ILE A 115 18.84 -16.08 20.70
N GLU A 116 18.90 -15.12 21.64
CA GLU A 116 19.69 -15.24 22.86
C GLU A 116 19.25 -16.44 23.71
N GLN A 117 17.95 -16.61 23.93
CA GLN A 117 17.40 -17.75 24.67
C GLN A 117 17.82 -19.08 24.02
N ARG A 118 17.73 -19.20 22.70
CA ARG A 118 18.17 -20.41 21.99
C ARG A 118 19.66 -20.68 22.14
N GLN A 119 20.50 -19.64 22.14
CA GLN A 119 21.94 -19.78 22.37
C GLN A 119 22.22 -20.25 23.80
N GLN A 120 21.54 -19.67 24.80
CA GLN A 120 21.66 -20.07 26.20
C GLN A 120 21.22 -21.52 26.41
N THR A 121 20.04 -21.90 25.91
CA THR A 121 19.53 -23.28 25.99
C THR A 121 20.51 -24.27 25.36
N ARG A 122 21.11 -23.93 24.21
CA ARG A 122 22.10 -24.77 23.56
C ARG A 122 23.36 -24.95 24.42
N SER A 123 23.87 -23.88 25.00
CA SER A 123 25.06 -23.94 25.86
C SER A 123 24.84 -24.79 27.11
N LEU A 124 23.64 -24.75 27.69
CA LEU A 124 23.27 -25.57 28.84
C LEU A 124 23.22 -27.07 28.48
N ILE A 125 22.65 -27.40 27.32
CA ILE A 125 22.61 -28.79 26.82
C ILE A 125 24.02 -29.33 26.58
N GLU A 126 24.91 -28.51 26.00
CA GLU A 126 26.31 -28.88 25.77
C GLU A 126 27.04 -29.13 27.11
N GLN A 127 26.81 -28.30 28.13
CA GLN A 127 27.35 -28.48 29.48
C GLN A 127 26.81 -29.71 30.22
N GLU A 128 25.56 -30.11 29.99
CA GLU A 128 24.98 -31.32 30.60
C GLU A 128 25.42 -32.63 29.90
N SER A 129 26.00 -32.52 28.70
CA SER A 129 26.50 -33.64 27.90
C SER A 129 27.98 -33.99 28.10
N GLU A 130 28.71 -33.14 28.82
CA GLU A 130 30.11 -33.32 29.23
C GLU A 130 30.23 -33.87 30.67
#